data_AF-A0A432KCE8-F1
#
_entry.id   AF-A0A432KCE8-F1
#
_cell.length_a   1.000
_cell.length_b   1.000
_cell.length_c   1.000
_cell.angle_alpha   90.00
_cell.angle_beta   90.00
_cell.angle_gamma   90.00
#
_symmetry.space_group_name_H-M   'P 1'
#
loop_
_entity.id
_entity.type
_entity.pdbx_description
1 polymer ?
#
loop_
_entity_poly.entity_id
_entity_poly.type
_entity_poly.pdbx_seq_one_letter_code
_entity_poly.pdbx_strand_id
1 'polypeptide(L)'
;MIALANTLSRIKQRLLEKDMLKHWQYLVLASVISFFGAIFWAFLSMVYDVEFGIVAVLIGAIQGLLAYVYMEERGDPRLIFYSLVFSLMSFFLGKYLLFVHYYDWILSGVVDKSDVNFSLLLFYLRVISYDSIGQFVDFFKSNYTSYDILWIVLIVASSLEYLLFYGNQHNDNNPPSQKKSGRRIERRFTGQQF
;
A
#
# COMPACT_ATOMS: atom_id res chain seq x y z
N MET A 1 -8.53 19.76 17.24
CA MET A 1 -7.28 19.01 16.99
C MET A 1 -6.91 18.03 18.12
N ILE A 2 -6.94 18.42 19.40
CA ILE A 2 -6.58 17.55 20.55
C ILE A 2 -7.47 16.28 20.68
N ALA A 3 -8.77 16.40 20.39
CA ALA A 3 -9.69 15.27 20.47
C ALA A 3 -9.41 14.16 19.43
N LEU A 4 -8.92 14.54 18.23
CA LEU A 4 -8.62 13.60 17.15
C LEU A 4 -7.34 12.80 17.44
N ALA A 5 -6.34 13.45 18.05
CA ALA A 5 -5.11 12.80 18.48
C ALA A 5 -5.37 11.77 19.60
N ASN A 6 -6.29 12.09 20.52
CA ASN A 6 -6.65 11.20 21.63
C ASN A 6 -7.53 10.01 21.21
N THR A 7 -8.35 10.14 20.18
CA THR A 7 -9.06 8.99 19.60
C THR A 7 -8.11 8.10 18.80
N LEU A 8 -7.18 8.69 18.05
CA LEU A 8 -6.16 7.93 17.32
C LEU A 8 -5.27 7.12 18.26
N SER A 9 -4.82 7.72 19.37
CA SER A 9 -3.97 7.04 20.35
C SER A 9 -4.66 5.86 21.05
N ARG A 10 -5.97 5.97 21.31
CA ARG A 10 -6.78 4.87 21.87
C ARG A 10 -7.02 3.74 20.88
N ILE A 11 -7.24 4.05 19.61
CA ILE A 11 -7.36 3.04 18.54
C ILE A 11 -6.01 2.32 18.37
N LYS A 12 -4.92 3.08 18.38
CA LYS A 12 -3.54 2.59 18.34
C LYS A 12 -3.25 1.62 19.49
N GLN A 13 -3.55 1.99 20.75
CA GLN A 13 -3.36 1.11 21.90
C GLN A 13 -4.15 -0.21 21.83
N ARG A 14 -5.39 -0.17 21.33
CA ARG A 14 -6.22 -1.39 21.20
C ARG A 14 -5.76 -2.32 20.07
N LEU A 15 -5.15 -1.77 19.03
CA LEU A 15 -4.53 -2.56 17.96
C LEU A 15 -3.19 -3.16 18.42
N LEU A 16 -2.43 -2.41 19.24
CA LEU A 16 -1.12 -2.79 19.78
C LEU A 16 -1.15 -3.90 20.85
N GLU A 17 -2.17 -3.95 21.70
CA GLU A 17 -2.26 -4.94 22.80
C GLU A 17 -2.47 -6.39 22.32
N LYS A 18 -2.84 -6.58 21.03
CA LYS A 18 -2.90 -7.90 20.40
C LYS A 18 -1.64 -8.12 19.57
N ASP A 19 -0.61 -8.68 20.20
CA ASP A 19 0.68 -9.07 19.62
C ASP A 19 0.56 -10.24 18.59
N MET A 20 -0.33 -10.12 17.59
CA MET A 20 -0.78 -11.25 16.75
C MET A 20 -0.94 -10.94 15.26
N LEU A 21 -0.29 -9.90 14.74
CA LEU A 21 -0.12 -9.77 13.30
C LEU A 21 1.37 -9.86 12.95
N LYS A 22 1.80 -11.04 12.50
CA LYS A 22 3.11 -11.25 11.88
C LYS A 22 3.25 -10.25 10.72
N HIS A 23 4.41 -9.61 10.56
CA HIS A 23 4.74 -8.61 9.52
C HIS A 23 4.10 -8.83 8.14
N TRP A 24 4.06 -10.08 7.67
CA TRP A 24 3.44 -10.43 6.38
C TRP A 24 1.92 -10.23 6.35
N GLN A 25 1.21 -10.37 7.48
CA GLN A 25 -0.24 -10.20 7.57
C GLN A 25 -0.65 -8.75 7.37
N TYR A 26 0.18 -7.78 7.77
CA TYR A 26 -0.06 -6.37 7.47
C TYR A 26 0.12 -6.08 5.99
N LEU A 27 1.18 -6.60 5.36
CA LEU A 27 1.37 -6.47 3.92
C LEU A 27 0.18 -7.08 3.18
N VAL A 28 -0.27 -8.27 3.58
CA VAL A 28 -1.46 -8.91 3.01
C VAL A 28 -2.69 -8.05 3.24
N LEU A 29 -2.92 -7.53 4.44
CA LEU A 29 -4.08 -6.69 4.75
C LEU A 29 -4.08 -5.40 3.92
N ALA A 30 -2.94 -4.70 3.85
CA ALA A 30 -2.78 -3.50 3.04
C ALA A 30 -3.01 -3.80 1.55
N SER A 31 -2.49 -4.94 1.07
CA SER A 31 -2.69 -5.39 -0.30
C SER A 31 -4.16 -5.68 -0.59
N VAL A 32 -4.83 -6.44 0.28
CA VAL A 32 -6.25 -6.76 0.16
C VAL A 32 -7.10 -5.49 0.18
N ILE A 33 -6.86 -4.58 1.12
CA ILE A 33 -7.59 -3.31 1.21
C ILE A 33 -7.38 -2.48 -0.05
N SER A 34 -6.15 -2.43 -0.57
CA SER A 34 -5.85 -1.68 -1.79
C SER A 34 -6.56 -2.25 -3.01
N PHE A 35 -6.48 -3.57 -3.20
CA PHE A 35 -7.07 -4.27 -4.33
C PHE A 35 -8.59 -4.14 -4.33
N PHE A 36 -9.25 -4.53 -3.24
CA PHE A 36 -10.71 -4.45 -3.12
C PHE A 36 -11.18 -3.00 -3.06
N GLY A 37 -10.40 -2.10 -2.45
CA GLY A 37 -10.69 -0.67 -2.44
C GLY A 37 -10.71 -0.08 -3.85
N ALA A 38 -9.72 -0.40 -4.68
CA ALA A 38 -9.67 0.08 -6.05
C ALA A 38 -10.82 -0.46 -6.91
N ILE A 39 -11.16 -1.75 -6.76
CA ILE A 39 -12.32 -2.36 -7.42
C ILE A 39 -13.62 -1.69 -6.96
N PHE A 40 -13.78 -1.47 -5.66
CA PHE A 40 -14.97 -0.82 -5.09
C PHE A 40 -15.10 0.64 -5.55
N TRP A 41 -14.00 1.37 -5.59
CA TRP A 41 -13.94 2.73 -6.12
C TRP A 41 -14.33 2.77 -7.60
N ALA A 42 -13.79 1.87 -8.41
CA ALA A 42 -14.14 1.74 -9.82
C ALA A 42 -15.63 1.41 -9.98
N PHE A 43 -16.16 0.45 -9.22
CA PHE A 43 -17.57 0.11 -9.23
C PHE A 43 -18.47 1.31 -8.91
N LEU A 44 -18.19 2.04 -7.82
CA LEU A 44 -18.96 3.24 -7.48
C LEU A 44 -18.89 4.29 -8.60
N SER A 45 -17.71 4.52 -9.15
CA SER A 45 -17.54 5.52 -10.20
C SER A 45 -18.31 5.14 -11.48
N MET A 46 -18.39 3.85 -11.83
CA MET A 46 -19.23 3.34 -12.93
C MET A 46 -20.73 3.52 -12.63
N VAL A 47 -21.19 3.13 -11.44
CA VAL A 47 -22.61 3.17 -11.06
C VAL A 47 -23.17 4.60 -11.10
N TYR A 48 -22.40 5.58 -10.64
CA TYR A 48 -22.85 6.96 -10.55
C TYR A 48 -22.38 7.83 -11.72
N ASP A 49 -21.57 7.29 -12.63
CA ASP A 49 -21.03 8.01 -13.79
C ASP A 49 -20.28 9.30 -13.42
N VAL A 50 -19.59 9.25 -12.28
CA VAL A 50 -18.77 10.35 -11.77
C VAL A 50 -17.48 9.76 -11.26
N GLU A 51 -16.36 10.37 -11.64
CA GLU A 51 -15.07 10.01 -11.07
C GLU A 51 -15.02 10.44 -9.60
N PHE A 52 -15.24 9.49 -8.68
CA PHE A 52 -15.13 9.76 -7.26
C PHE A 52 -13.67 9.77 -6.81
N GLY A 53 -12.90 10.74 -7.28
CA GLY A 53 -11.49 10.92 -6.89
C GLY A 53 -11.32 11.00 -5.36
N ILE A 54 -12.32 11.51 -4.64
CA ILE A 54 -12.34 11.55 -3.17
C ILE A 54 -12.31 10.14 -2.54
N VAL A 55 -13.02 9.17 -3.11
CA VAL A 55 -13.03 7.79 -2.59
C VAL A 55 -11.66 7.13 -2.80
N ALA A 56 -11.04 7.34 -3.96
CA ALA A 56 -9.67 6.90 -4.20
C ALA A 56 -8.70 7.51 -3.18
N VAL A 57 -8.79 8.83 -2.93
CA VAL A 57 -7.97 9.54 -1.94
C VAL A 57 -8.17 8.98 -0.52
N LEU A 58 -9.41 8.69 -0.11
CA LEU A 58 -9.69 8.09 1.20
C LEU A 58 -9.05 6.70 1.34
N ILE A 59 -9.12 5.87 0.31
CA ILE A 59 -8.49 4.54 0.31
C ILE A 59 -6.96 4.68 0.37
N GLY A 60 -6.39 5.61 -0.40
CA GLY A 60 -4.96 5.92 -0.35
C GLY A 60 -4.51 6.42 1.03
N ALA A 61 -5.31 7.26 1.68
CA ALA A 61 -5.05 7.75 3.03
C ALA A 61 -5.12 6.62 4.09
N ILE A 62 -6.11 5.73 4.00
CA ILE A 62 -6.20 4.54 4.86
C ILE A 62 -4.97 3.65 4.69
N GLN A 63 -4.53 3.43 3.46
CA GLN A 63 -3.36 2.62 3.17
C GLN A 63 -2.06 3.29 3.65
N GLY A 64 -1.92 4.60 3.47
CA GLY A 64 -0.79 5.38 3.99
C GLY A 64 -0.75 5.36 5.53
N LEU A 65 -1.90 5.45 6.20
CA LEU A 65 -2.00 5.35 7.66
C LEU A 65 -1.63 3.94 8.15
N LEU A 66 -2.11 2.89 7.47
CA LEU A 66 -1.73 1.50 7.77
C LEU A 66 -0.22 1.29 7.60
N ALA A 67 0.37 1.86 6.55
CA ALA A 67 1.80 1.83 6.34
C ALA A 67 2.54 2.56 7.47
N TYR A 68 2.13 3.78 7.82
CA TYR A 68 2.73 4.55 8.92
C TYR A 68 2.69 3.82 10.26
N VAL A 69 1.52 3.29 10.66
CA VAL A 69 1.36 2.55 11.93
C VAL A 69 2.27 1.33 11.97
N TYR A 70 2.33 0.59 10.85
CA TYR A 70 3.17 -0.58 10.73
C TYR A 70 4.67 -0.24 10.83
N MET A 71 5.07 0.83 10.16
CA MET A 71 6.43 1.30 10.14
C MET A 71 6.90 1.73 11.54
N GLU A 72 6.07 2.44 12.31
CA GLU A 72 6.39 2.88 13.67
C GLU A 72 6.72 1.70 14.60
N GLU A 73 6.10 0.53 14.39
CA GLU A 73 6.30 -0.64 15.24
C GLU A 73 7.57 -1.45 14.91
N ARG A 74 7.86 -1.70 13.62
CA ARG A 74 8.88 -2.71 13.24
C ARG A 74 9.73 -2.40 11.99
N GLY A 75 9.55 -1.24 11.36
CA GLY A 75 10.54 -0.54 10.52
C GLY A 75 11.30 -1.26 9.40
N ASP A 76 10.76 -2.30 8.73
CA ASP A 76 11.43 -2.86 7.55
C ASP A 76 11.07 -2.05 6.27
N PRO A 77 12.03 -1.30 5.68
CA PRO A 77 11.78 -0.46 4.52
C PRO A 77 11.39 -1.26 3.26
N ARG A 78 11.69 -2.57 3.21
CA ARG A 78 11.31 -3.41 2.06
C ARG A 78 9.81 -3.64 2.01
N LEU A 79 9.18 -3.84 3.16
CA LEU A 79 7.74 -4.09 3.26
C LEU A 79 6.91 -2.85 2.93
N ILE A 80 7.46 -1.67 3.24
CA ILE A 80 6.95 -0.37 2.80
C ILE A 80 6.93 -0.30 1.28
N PHE A 81 8.07 -0.59 0.65
CA PHE A 81 8.19 -0.54 -0.81
C PHE A 81 7.19 -1.47 -1.48
N TYR A 82 7.03 -2.70 -1.00
CA TYR A 82 6.02 -3.62 -1.53
C TYR A 82 4.59 -3.11 -1.35
N SER A 83 4.25 -2.52 -0.19
CA SER A 83 2.94 -1.91 0.02
C SER A 83 2.68 -0.76 -0.97
N LEU A 84 3.69 0.07 -1.24
CA LEU A 84 3.62 1.19 -2.17
C LEU A 84 3.40 0.69 -3.61
N VAL A 85 4.21 -0.28 -4.06
CA VAL A 85 4.08 -0.89 -5.39
C VAL A 85 2.70 -1.52 -5.55
N PHE A 86 2.23 -2.27 -4.54
CA PHE A 86 0.92 -2.91 -4.58
C PHE A 86 -0.21 -1.87 -4.60
N SER A 87 -0.05 -0.76 -3.87
CA SER A 87 -0.98 0.36 -3.92
C SER A 87 -1.09 0.91 -5.33
N LEU A 88 0.05 1.27 -5.95
CA LEU A 88 0.10 1.80 -7.30
C LEU A 88 -0.55 0.83 -8.29
N MET A 89 -0.22 -0.46 -8.22
CA MET A 89 -0.83 -1.48 -9.07
C MET A 89 -2.36 -1.52 -8.91
N SER A 90 -2.86 -1.44 -7.67
CA SER A 90 -4.30 -1.44 -7.40
C SER A 90 -4.98 -0.19 -7.94
N PHE A 91 -4.36 0.98 -7.79
CA PHE A 91 -4.86 2.23 -8.39
C PHE A 91 -4.95 2.15 -9.91
N PHE A 92 -3.89 1.68 -10.57
CA PHE A 92 -3.91 1.47 -12.02
C PHE A 92 -4.97 0.45 -12.43
N LEU A 93 -5.18 -0.60 -11.64
CA LEU A 93 -6.24 -1.57 -11.88
C LEU A 93 -7.64 -0.92 -11.83
N GLY A 94 -7.91 -0.08 -10.83
CA GLY A 94 -9.17 0.65 -10.71
C GLY A 94 -9.41 1.57 -11.91
N LYS A 95 -8.40 2.35 -12.33
CA LYS A 95 -8.45 3.20 -13.52
C LYS A 95 -8.63 2.40 -14.81
N TYR A 96 -7.97 1.25 -14.93
CA TYR A 96 -8.13 0.36 -16.06
C TYR A 96 -9.56 -0.15 -16.16
N LEU A 97 -10.17 -0.56 -15.06
CA LEU A 97 -11.56 -1.01 -15.04
C LEU A 97 -12.51 0.10 -15.50
N LEU A 98 -12.30 1.33 -15.03
CA LEU A 98 -13.06 2.48 -15.50
C LEU A 98 -12.88 2.71 -17.00
N PHE A 99 -11.65 2.67 -17.49
CA PHE A 99 -11.36 2.82 -18.90
C PHE A 99 -12.12 1.78 -19.74
N VAL A 100 -12.03 0.49 -19.39
CA VAL A 100 -12.72 -0.57 -20.14
C VAL A 100 -14.23 -0.37 -20.11
N HIS A 101 -14.79 -0.01 -18.95
CA HIS A 101 -16.22 0.27 -18.86
C HIS A 101 -16.65 1.44 -19.75
N TYR A 102 -15.92 2.56 -19.72
CA TYR A 102 -16.23 3.71 -20.54
C TYR A 102 -16.01 3.44 -22.04
N TYR A 103 -15.00 2.65 -22.38
CA TYR A 103 -14.76 2.21 -23.76
C TYR A 103 -15.93 1.36 -24.27
N ASP A 104 -16.32 0.34 -23.51
CA ASP A 104 -17.44 -0.54 -23.90
C ASP A 104 -18.77 0.21 -23.93
N TRP A 105 -18.99 1.14 -23.01
CA TRP A 105 -20.21 1.95 -22.98
C TRP A 105 -20.27 2.96 -24.14
N ILE A 106 -19.24 3.77 -24.34
CA ILE A 106 -19.25 4.92 -25.27
C ILE A 106 -18.94 4.49 -26.70
N LEU A 107 -17.95 3.61 -26.91
CA LEU A 107 -17.48 3.24 -28.24
C LEU A 107 -18.14 1.98 -28.79
N SER A 108 -18.39 0.98 -27.94
CA SER A 108 -18.92 -0.30 -28.42
C SER A 108 -20.45 -0.38 -28.34
N GLY A 109 -21.08 0.37 -27.43
CA GLY A 109 -22.53 0.29 -27.17
C GLY A 109 -23.00 -1.10 -26.74
N VAL A 110 -22.09 -1.97 -26.31
CA VAL A 110 -22.35 -3.39 -25.97
C VAL A 110 -22.94 -3.54 -24.56
N VAL A 111 -22.71 -2.57 -23.68
CA VAL A 111 -23.14 -2.62 -22.28
C VAL A 111 -24.11 -1.49 -21.98
N ASP A 112 -25.31 -1.85 -21.52
CA ASP A 112 -26.30 -0.90 -21.06
C ASP A 112 -25.93 -0.37 -19.66
N LYS A 113 -26.17 0.93 -19.44
CA LYS A 113 -25.77 1.63 -18.21
C LYS A 113 -26.44 1.04 -16.95
N SER A 114 -27.59 0.39 -17.10
CA SER A 114 -28.32 -0.27 -16.01
C SER A 114 -27.66 -1.56 -15.52
N ASP A 115 -26.72 -2.12 -16.28
CA ASP A 115 -26.21 -3.48 -16.05
C ASP A 115 -24.87 -3.51 -15.31
N VAL A 116 -24.50 -2.39 -14.67
CA VAL A 116 -23.29 -2.30 -13.84
C VAL A 116 -23.46 -3.18 -12.60
N ASN A 117 -22.85 -4.36 -12.65
CA ASN A 117 -22.86 -5.33 -11.59
C ASN A 117 -21.44 -5.90 -11.36
N PHE A 118 -21.27 -6.67 -10.29
CA PHE A 118 -19.96 -7.24 -9.95
C PHE A 118 -19.49 -8.27 -10.99
N SER A 119 -20.41 -8.95 -11.67
CA SER A 119 -20.08 -9.91 -12.73
C SER A 119 -19.41 -9.23 -13.93
N LEU A 120 -19.86 -8.02 -14.29
CA LEU A 120 -19.26 -7.20 -15.33
C LEU A 120 -17.82 -6.79 -14.98
N LEU A 121 -17.57 -6.41 -13.72
CA LEU A 121 -16.21 -6.12 -13.23
C LEU A 121 -15.28 -7.34 -13.35
N LEU A 122 -15.75 -8.53 -12.96
CA LEU A 122 -15.00 -9.77 -13.10
C LEU A 122 -14.74 -10.12 -14.57
N PHE A 123 -15.69 -9.81 -15.46
CA PHE A 123 -15.51 -9.96 -16.89
C PHE A 123 -14.38 -9.04 -17.40
N TYR A 124 -14.38 -7.77 -17.04
CA TYR A 124 -13.29 -6.84 -17.43
C TYR A 124 -11.92 -7.26 -16.92
N LEU A 125 -11.83 -7.84 -15.72
CA LEU A 125 -10.60 -8.41 -15.19
C LEU A 125 -10.13 -9.65 -15.99
N ARG A 126 -11.07 -10.44 -16.52
CA ARG A 126 -10.78 -11.65 -17.29
C ARG A 126 -10.27 -11.36 -18.70
N VAL A 127 -10.71 -10.25 -19.30
CA VAL A 127 -10.37 -9.88 -20.69
C VAL A 127 -9.13 -8.95 -20.74
N ILE A 128 -8.35 -8.88 -19.67
CA ILE A 128 -7.07 -8.15 -19.70
C ILE A 128 -6.16 -8.77 -20.76
N SER A 129 -5.79 -7.96 -21.76
CA SER A 129 -4.92 -8.33 -22.87
C SER A 129 -3.82 -7.28 -23.03
N TYR A 130 -2.76 -7.62 -23.78
CA TYR A 130 -1.68 -6.67 -24.04
C TYR A 130 -2.18 -5.42 -24.79
N ASP A 131 -3.08 -5.62 -25.77
CA ASP A 131 -3.65 -4.53 -26.57
C ASP A 131 -4.51 -3.59 -25.71
N SER A 132 -5.35 -4.15 -24.82
CA SER A 132 -6.19 -3.33 -23.94
C SER A 132 -5.35 -2.55 -22.92
N ILE A 133 -4.22 -3.10 -22.45
CA ILE A 133 -3.26 -2.37 -21.61
C ILE A 133 -2.60 -1.23 -22.39
N GLY A 134 -2.21 -1.47 -23.66
CA GLY A 134 -1.64 -0.42 -24.51
C GLY A 134 -2.58 0.76 -24.70
N GLN A 135 -3.84 0.48 -25.06
CA GLN A 135 -4.88 1.51 -25.20
C GLN A 135 -5.16 2.24 -23.88
N PHE A 136 -5.17 1.51 -22.77
CA PHE A 136 -5.29 2.10 -21.45
C PHE A 136 -4.17 3.09 -21.15
N VAL A 137 -2.90 2.75 -21.45
CA VAL A 137 -1.76 3.64 -21.18
C VAL A 137 -1.89 4.94 -21.98
N ASP A 138 -2.33 4.88 -23.23
CA ASP A 138 -2.52 6.07 -24.05
C ASP A 138 -3.71 6.91 -23.56
N PHE A 139 -4.82 6.27 -23.20
CA PHE A 139 -5.97 6.94 -22.57
C PHE A 139 -5.60 7.58 -21.23
N PHE A 140 -4.80 6.89 -20.41
CA PHE A 140 -4.40 7.36 -19.09
C PHE A 140 -3.53 8.61 -19.19
N LYS A 141 -2.63 8.68 -20.17
CA LYS A 141 -1.83 9.89 -20.43
C LYS A 141 -2.70 11.11 -20.76
N SER A 142 -3.79 10.92 -21.51
CA SER A 142 -4.67 12.03 -21.90
C SER A 142 -5.71 12.40 -20.83
N ASN A 143 -6.07 11.47 -19.94
CA ASN A 143 -7.12 11.65 -18.93
C ASN A 143 -6.56 11.64 -17.49
N TYR A 144 -5.29 11.97 -17.35
CA TYR A 144 -4.63 12.07 -16.05
C TYR A 144 -5.18 13.27 -15.28
N THR A 145 -5.76 13.04 -14.09
CA THR A 145 -6.46 14.08 -13.33
C THR A 145 -5.65 14.56 -12.12
N SER A 146 -6.02 15.72 -11.57
CA SER A 146 -5.42 16.25 -10.34
C SER A 146 -5.63 15.32 -9.13
N TYR A 147 -6.68 14.50 -9.13
CA TYR A 147 -6.92 13.51 -8.08
C TYR A 147 -5.89 12.38 -8.13
N ASP A 148 -5.43 12.00 -9.32
CA ASP A 148 -4.39 10.99 -9.52
C ASP A 148 -3.06 11.47 -8.91
N ILE A 149 -2.73 12.74 -9.13
CA ILE A 149 -1.57 13.39 -8.51
C ILE A 149 -1.70 13.39 -6.98
N LEU A 150 -2.84 13.84 -6.45
CA LEU A 150 -3.06 13.89 -5.00
C LEU A 150 -2.91 12.51 -4.36
N TRP A 151 -3.44 11.48 -5.02
CA TRP A 151 -3.34 10.11 -4.56
C TRP A 151 -1.89 9.61 -4.51
N ILE A 152 -1.13 9.80 -5.60
CA ILE A 152 0.28 9.42 -5.66
C ILE A 152 1.08 10.20 -4.61
N VAL A 153 0.86 11.51 -4.49
CA VAL A 153 1.56 12.35 -3.51
C VAL A 153 1.26 11.89 -2.09
N LEU A 154 0.01 11.55 -1.75
CA LEU A 154 -0.34 11.06 -0.42
C LEU A 154 0.36 9.75 -0.07
N ILE A 155 0.40 8.80 -1.00
CA ILE A 155 1.04 7.51 -0.77
C ILE A 155 2.56 7.62 -0.71
N VAL A 156 3.15 8.44 -1.58
CA VAL A 156 4.60 8.68 -1.57
C VAL A 156 4.99 9.48 -0.33
N ALA A 157 4.26 10.54 0.04
CA ALA A 157 4.56 11.35 1.21
C ALA A 157 4.43 10.53 2.51
N SER A 158 3.35 9.77 2.67
CA SER A 158 3.18 8.88 3.83
C SER A 158 4.26 7.80 3.93
N SER A 159 4.80 7.35 2.79
CA SER A 159 5.89 6.37 2.76
C SER A 159 7.28 7.00 2.96
N LEU A 160 7.51 8.22 2.45
CA LEU A 160 8.79 8.95 2.53
C LEU A 160 9.01 9.60 3.88
N GLU A 161 7.97 10.14 4.52
CA GLU A 161 8.03 10.72 5.86
C GLU A 161 8.71 9.73 6.81
N TYR A 162 8.35 8.46 6.73
CA TYR A 162 8.99 7.44 7.54
C TYR A 162 10.46 7.17 7.17
N LEU A 163 10.77 7.05 5.88
CA LEU A 163 12.14 6.83 5.39
C LEU A 163 13.11 7.93 5.86
N LEU A 164 12.63 9.18 5.89
CA LEU A 164 13.42 10.35 6.28
C LEU A 164 13.50 10.55 7.81
N PHE A 165 12.40 10.36 8.54
CA PHE A 165 12.34 10.68 9.97
C PHE A 165 12.74 9.51 10.89
N TYR A 166 12.46 8.26 10.50
CA TYR A 166 12.72 7.09 11.34
C TYR A 166 13.96 6.28 10.94
N GLY A 167 14.39 6.36 9.67
CA GLY A 167 15.66 5.77 9.22
C GLY A 167 16.88 6.32 9.96
N ASN A 168 16.83 7.58 10.39
CA ASN A 168 17.92 8.21 11.16
C ASN A 168 17.88 7.86 12.66
N GLN A 169 16.70 7.75 13.29
CA GLN A 169 16.61 7.44 14.72
C GLN A 169 17.03 6.01 15.07
N HIS A 170 16.87 5.06 14.14
CA HIS A 170 17.28 3.67 14.40
C HIS A 170 18.81 3.46 14.29
N ASN A 171 19.52 4.39 13.67
CA ASN A 171 20.99 4.36 13.52
C ASN A 171 21.71 4.97 14.72
N ASP A 172 21.08 5.90 15.44
CA ASP A 172 21.64 6.55 16.63
C ASP A 172 21.46 5.75 17.94
N ASN A 173 20.58 4.74 17.94
CA ASN A 173 20.30 3.90 19.11
C ASN A 173 21.06 2.56 19.12
N ASN A 174 21.98 2.32 18.19
CA ASN A 174 22.94 1.24 18.33
C ASN A 174 24.06 1.71 19.26
N PRO A 175 24.19 1.18 20.50
CA PRO A 175 25.40 1.42 21.27
C PRO A 175 26.59 0.95 20.42
N PRO A 176 27.71 1.71 20.39
CA PRO A 176 28.87 1.34 19.60
C PRO A 176 29.23 -0.09 19.96
N SER A 177 29.18 -0.96 18.95
CA SER A 177 29.48 -2.37 19.05
C SER A 177 30.63 -2.55 20.03
N GLN A 178 30.37 -3.23 21.15
CA GLN A 178 31.43 -3.73 22.00
C GLN A 178 32.37 -4.50 21.08
N LYS A 179 33.50 -3.89 20.74
CA LYS A 179 34.68 -4.56 20.21
C LYS A 179 34.89 -5.72 21.17
N LYS A 180 34.58 -6.94 20.72
CA LYS A 180 34.85 -8.18 21.44
C LYS A 180 36.33 -8.14 21.79
N SER A 181 36.59 -7.77 23.04
CA SER A 181 37.86 -7.94 23.72
C SER A 181 38.34 -9.35 23.40
N GLY A 182 39.53 -9.43 22.81
CA GLY A 182 40.13 -10.69 22.40
C GLY A 182 40.15 -11.66 23.57
N ARG A 183 39.34 -12.73 23.47
CA ARG A 183 39.50 -13.90 24.32
C ARG A 183 40.88 -14.48 24.05
N ARG A 184 41.84 -14.08 24.87
CA ARG A 184 43.14 -14.72 25.01
C ARG A 184 42.88 -16.15 25.48
N ILE A 185 43.02 -17.10 24.57
CA ILE A 185 42.98 -18.53 24.86
C ILE A 185 44.24 -18.83 25.68
N GLU A 186 44.11 -18.86 27.01
CA GLU A 186 45.14 -19.48 27.86
C GLU A 186 45.07 -21.00 27.66
N ARG A 187 45.97 -21.52 26.82
CA ARG A 187 46.29 -22.94 26.81
C ARG A 187 46.99 -23.27 28.12
N ARG A 188 46.27 -23.83 29.10
CA ARG A 188 46.90 -24.58 30.18
C ARG A 188 47.45 -25.89 29.61
N PHE A 189 48.74 -25.88 29.33
CA PHE A 189 49.55 -27.09 29.35
C PHE A 189 49.63 -27.57 30.80
N THR A 190 49.06 -28.74 31.09
CA THR A 190 49.46 -29.55 32.24
C THR A 190 49.78 -30.94 31.72
N GLY A 191 51.05 -31.11 31.30
CA GLY A 191 51.68 -32.41 31.33
C GLY A 191 52.17 -32.67 32.75
N GLN A 192 51.62 -33.68 33.40
CA GLN A 192 52.27 -34.34 34.54
C GLN A 192 52.02 -35.85 34.42
N GLN A 193 53.10 -36.49 34.00
CA GLN A 193 53.62 -37.82 34.35
C GLN A 193 52.75 -38.70 35.26
N PHE A 194 52.45 -39.90 34.78
CA PHE A 194 52.80 -41.16 35.46
C PHE A 194 53.27 -42.16 34.40
#